data_AF-A0A7S1JKQ4-F1
#
_entry.id   AF-A0A7S1JKQ4-F1
#
_cell.length_a   1.000
_cell.length_b   1.000
_cell.length_c   1.000
_cell.angle_alpha   90.00
_cell.angle_beta   90.00
_cell.angle_gamma   90.00
#
_symmetry.space_group_name_H-M   'P 1'
#
loop_
_entity.id
_entity.type
_entity.pdbx_description
1 polymer ?
#
loop_
_entity_poly.entity_id
_entity_poly.type
_entity_poly.pdbx_seq_one_letter_code
_entity_poly.pdbx_strand_id
1 'polypeptide(L)'
;MSINMSSKVLDEIRAEAAALTRMHRSIRSSSKRAESDRQSAEHSYREQQQPMDLPSTRRPQLRDDVTVTVYHSEGGSSSALAARQPGHITSLNHRSPDADDGWPGPPRPFLPQGGSSSSGSTAMGSAMGTKLSSRRDLLGAAEREDPSAAVQRLQRDRQELMTWANKLMADMKELEAKNSRLERQIADERSRAKAHQEDPLLRRQVEMYASQIDSLQSEKFSADKAIEKACADMQADRDVWIERCRGLEVQRGEHEQQIDDLQKTVDELKGASSSLREELEQKSREVEVGAAALSLAEEQLSKEKEQREALNEALMRKEEERQALMTDIRSQIDTATQAHADKYTSLEETLKEKCTKVLAALERTESEMRQLKWKTQGIRGECRQQVDALMRSSTAEREALIEQLSGERERALGQVIDDYNRRCTALEQDLAIKDQLIHKLRHRPSRDPAESVSGELRAIMAGTFLRKAHFHGQHKRVDRFVQVSSSLMLRWGTDPRRLKDEISLRDVVRVEYGPLARMQLWKPDESELSYRCFSLITSTRSYDFMALTDWECQAWVVGVSRLVSQWSAAVVSSRHTFLVKRSVMKVDELAREKETTRAGL
;
A
#
# COMPACT_ATOMS: atom_id res chain seq x y z
N MET A 1 -31.31 18.97 59.65
CA MET A 1 -32.03 19.06 58.38
C MET A 1 -31.29 18.24 57.35
N SER A 2 -31.68 16.98 57.18
CA SER A 2 -31.20 16.16 56.07
C SER A 2 -31.85 16.71 54.80
N ILE A 3 -31.05 17.30 53.93
CA ILE A 3 -31.52 17.70 52.60
C ILE A 3 -31.77 16.41 51.84
N ASN A 4 -33.03 15.95 51.86
CA ASN A 4 -33.51 14.88 50.99
C ASN A 4 -33.48 15.43 49.56
N MET A 5 -32.30 15.43 48.94
CA MET A 5 -32.22 15.55 47.49
C MET A 5 -32.91 14.32 46.92
N SER A 6 -34.02 14.56 46.22
CA SER A 6 -34.78 13.55 45.49
C SER A 6 -33.81 12.65 44.72
N SER A 7 -33.95 11.32 44.83
CA SER A 7 -33.00 10.38 44.19
C SER A 7 -32.86 10.64 42.69
N LYS A 8 -33.90 11.21 42.04
CA LYS A 8 -33.86 11.66 40.65
C LYS A 8 -32.74 12.67 40.36
N VAL A 9 -32.49 13.62 41.26
CA VAL A 9 -31.44 14.64 41.08
C VAL A 9 -30.05 13.99 41.16
N LEU A 10 -29.87 13.04 42.07
CA LEU A 10 -28.61 12.30 42.18
C LEU A 10 -28.39 11.37 40.98
N ASP A 11 -29.45 10.80 40.41
CA ASP A 11 -29.38 9.96 39.23
C ASP A 11 -29.11 10.77 37.95
N GLU A 12 -29.66 11.99 37.83
CA GLU A 12 -29.33 12.94 36.75
C GLU A 12 -27.87 13.39 36.80
N ILE A 13 -27.37 13.75 37.99
CA ILE A 13 -25.96 14.14 38.17
C ILE A 13 -25.03 12.96 37.81
N ARG A 14 -25.38 11.73 38.19
CA ARG A 14 -24.61 10.54 37.80
C ARG A 14 -24.64 10.28 36.30
N ALA A 15 -25.80 10.45 35.65
CA ALA A 15 -25.94 10.27 34.22
C ALA A 15 -25.10 11.31 33.44
N GLU A 16 -25.10 12.56 33.89
CA GLU A 16 -24.35 13.66 33.28
C GLU A 16 -22.83 13.48 33.48
N ALA A 17 -22.40 13.07 34.67
CA ALA A 17 -21.01 12.70 34.94
C ALA A 17 -20.54 11.51 34.06
N ALA A 18 -21.40 10.52 33.84
CA ALA A 18 -21.10 9.39 32.95
C ALA A 18 -21.05 9.79 31.47
N ALA A 19 -21.85 10.78 31.05
CA ALA A 19 -21.80 11.35 29.70
C ALA A 19 -20.50 12.14 29.46
N LEU A 20 -20.11 12.99 30.41
CA LEU A 20 -18.83 13.72 30.36
C LEU A 20 -17.62 12.77 30.32
N THR A 21 -17.66 11.70 31.11
CA THR A 21 -16.59 10.68 31.11
C THR A 21 -16.46 9.97 29.75
N ARG A 22 -17.60 9.66 29.10
CA ARG A 22 -17.62 9.06 27.75
C ARG A 22 -17.09 10.02 26.70
N MET A 23 -17.46 11.29 26.76
CA MET A 23 -16.98 12.34 25.86
C MET A 23 -15.46 12.52 25.99
N HIS A 24 -14.95 12.55 27.23
CA HIS A 24 -13.52 12.71 27.49
C HIS A 24 -12.70 11.50 26.99
N ARG A 25 -13.24 10.27 27.09
CA ARG A 25 -12.63 9.09 26.46
C ARG A 25 -12.61 9.19 24.94
N SER A 26 -13.70 9.64 24.33
CA SER A 26 -13.80 9.80 22.87
C SER A 26 -12.77 10.81 22.36
N ILE A 27 -12.63 11.95 23.03
CA ILE A 27 -11.64 12.99 22.68
C ILE A 27 -10.21 12.43 22.79
N ARG A 28 -9.91 11.69 23.88
CA ARG A 28 -8.60 11.03 24.02
C ARG A 28 -8.32 9.99 22.94
N SER A 29 -9.32 9.19 22.54
CA SER A 29 -9.12 8.21 21.46
C SER A 29 -8.92 8.86 20.10
N SER A 30 -9.62 9.96 19.81
CA SER A 30 -9.47 10.71 18.57
C SER A 30 -8.11 11.42 18.51
N SER A 31 -7.68 12.02 19.62
CA SER A 31 -6.35 12.64 19.72
C SER A 31 -5.22 11.62 19.55
N LYS A 32 -5.35 10.41 20.13
CA LYS A 32 -4.35 9.34 19.92
C LYS A 32 -4.30 8.83 18.47
N ARG A 33 -5.43 8.77 17.77
CA ARG A 33 -5.42 8.43 16.33
C ARG A 33 -4.76 9.52 15.51
N ALA A 34 -5.10 10.78 15.74
CA ALA A 34 -4.49 11.90 15.04
C ALA A 34 -2.96 11.95 15.25
N GLU A 35 -2.48 11.65 16.47
CA GLU A 35 -1.05 11.55 16.76
C GLU A 35 -0.38 10.38 16.02
N SER A 36 -1.05 9.22 15.97
CA SER A 36 -0.56 8.04 15.24
C SER A 36 -0.49 8.29 13.74
N ASP A 37 -1.51 8.91 13.16
CA ASP A 37 -1.57 9.24 11.73
C ASP A 37 -0.47 10.27 11.37
N ARG A 38 -0.21 11.23 12.26
CA ARG A 38 0.89 12.19 12.12
C ARG A 38 2.26 11.50 12.16
N GLN A 39 2.47 10.57 13.08
CA GLN A 39 3.72 9.80 13.17
C GLN A 39 3.94 8.90 11.95
N SER A 40 2.88 8.28 11.42
CA SER A 40 2.95 7.50 10.18
C SER A 40 3.27 8.37 8.96
N ALA A 41 2.70 9.59 8.89
CA ALA A 41 3.02 10.55 7.83
C ALA A 41 4.47 11.03 7.92
N GLU A 42 4.97 11.33 9.12
CA GLU A 42 6.37 11.73 9.36
C GLU A 42 7.35 10.59 9.01
N HIS A 43 7.00 9.33 9.30
CA HIS A 43 7.83 8.18 8.94
C HIS A 43 7.90 7.98 7.42
N SER A 44 6.76 8.12 6.72
CA SER A 44 6.71 8.03 5.26
C SER A 44 7.52 9.15 4.59
N TYR A 45 7.48 10.37 5.14
CA TYR A 45 8.27 11.49 4.63
C TYR A 45 9.78 11.28 4.83
N ARG A 46 10.17 10.59 5.91
CA ARG A 46 11.58 10.28 6.23
C ARG A 46 12.15 9.17 5.35
N GLU A 47 11.33 8.19 4.96
CA GLU A 47 11.74 7.16 3.99
C GLU A 47 11.90 7.71 2.57
N GLN A 48 11.13 8.72 2.18
CA GLN A 48 11.27 9.38 0.87
C GLN A 48 12.47 10.34 0.78
N GLN A 49 13.08 10.72 1.91
CA GLN A 49 14.24 11.61 1.95
C GLN A 49 15.58 10.88 2.15
N GLN A 50 15.63 9.55 2.04
CA GLN A 50 16.93 8.88 1.99
C GLN A 50 17.68 9.29 0.70
N PRO A 51 18.86 9.91 0.81
CA PRO A 51 19.69 10.17 -0.35
C PRO A 51 20.15 8.83 -0.93
N MET A 52 19.86 8.62 -2.21
CA MET A 52 20.48 7.54 -2.99
C MET A 52 21.99 7.77 -2.98
N ASP A 53 22.70 7.03 -2.13
CA ASP A 53 24.16 6.96 -2.16
C ASP A 53 24.60 6.43 -3.52
N LEU A 54 25.21 7.31 -4.32
CA LEU A 54 25.88 6.97 -5.57
C LEU A 54 27.05 6.03 -5.27
N PRO A 55 27.19 4.90 -6.00
CA PRO A 55 28.32 4.01 -5.80
C PRO A 55 29.62 4.66 -6.26
N SER A 56 30.53 4.81 -5.30
CA SER A 56 31.92 5.22 -5.48
C SER A 56 32.64 4.34 -6.51
N THR A 57 33.25 5.00 -7.49
CA THR A 57 34.15 4.41 -8.48
C THR A 57 35.34 3.71 -7.81
N ARG A 58 35.35 2.38 -7.76
CA ARG A 58 36.56 1.58 -7.54
C ARG A 58 36.99 0.90 -8.84
N ARG A 59 38.28 1.09 -9.15
CA ARG A 59 39.04 0.41 -10.21
C ARG A 59 38.86 -1.12 -10.17
N PRO A 60 38.89 -1.81 -11.32
CA PRO A 60 38.70 -3.25 -11.40
C PRO A 60 40.00 -3.99 -11.05
N GLN A 61 39.90 -4.99 -10.18
CA GLN A 61 40.85 -6.11 -10.12
C GLN A 61 40.22 -7.30 -10.85
N LEU A 62 40.96 -7.81 -11.83
CA LEU A 62 40.74 -9.11 -12.44
C LEU A 62 40.66 -10.21 -11.37
N ARG A 63 39.60 -11.01 -11.42
CA ARG A 63 39.68 -12.45 -11.18
C ARG A 63 38.62 -13.18 -12.00
N ASP A 64 39.12 -14.14 -12.75
CA ASP A 64 38.38 -15.26 -13.32
C ASP A 64 37.68 -16.03 -12.20
N ASP A 65 36.42 -16.40 -12.41
CA ASP A 65 36.03 -17.82 -12.30
C ASP A 65 34.60 -18.06 -12.80
N VAL A 66 34.53 -19.17 -13.52
CA VAL A 66 33.38 -19.80 -14.16
C VAL A 66 32.41 -20.35 -13.13
N THR A 67 31.10 -20.19 -13.33
CA THR A 67 30.13 -21.30 -13.22
C THR A 67 28.77 -20.93 -13.80
N VAL A 68 28.44 -21.65 -14.87
CA VAL A 68 27.13 -21.73 -15.50
C VAL A 68 26.28 -22.70 -14.68
N THR A 69 25.10 -22.28 -14.23
CA THR A 69 24.03 -23.19 -13.81
C THR A 69 22.74 -22.83 -14.51
N VAL A 70 22.38 -23.71 -15.44
CA VAL A 70 21.12 -23.78 -16.17
C VAL A 70 20.05 -24.29 -15.22
N TYR A 71 18.91 -23.60 -15.16
CA TYR A 71 17.65 -24.20 -14.73
C TYR A 71 16.62 -24.07 -15.84
N HIS A 72 16.29 -25.23 -16.42
CA HIS A 72 15.09 -25.45 -17.21
C HIS A 72 13.87 -25.40 -16.28
N SER A 73 12.80 -24.74 -16.72
CA SER A 73 11.45 -25.25 -16.48
C SER A 73 10.62 -25.03 -17.74
N GLU A 74 10.08 -26.14 -18.20
CA GLU A 74 9.35 -26.35 -19.44
C GLU A 74 7.85 -26.07 -19.26
N GLY A 75 7.20 -25.81 -20.39
CA GLY A 75 5.75 -25.98 -20.57
C GLY A 75 4.94 -24.68 -20.52
N GLY A 76 4.30 -24.23 -21.60
CA GLY A 76 4.13 -24.83 -22.91
C GLY A 76 3.02 -24.11 -23.67
N SER A 77 3.18 -24.08 -25.00
CA SER A 77 2.16 -23.88 -26.04
C SER A 77 1.56 -22.49 -26.28
N SER A 78 1.36 -22.02 -27.51
CA SER A 78 1.84 -22.41 -28.84
C SER A 78 1.38 -21.33 -29.83
N SER A 79 2.06 -21.24 -30.98
CA SER A 79 1.70 -20.54 -32.23
C SER A 79 1.78 -19.00 -32.24
N ALA A 80 2.21 -18.31 -33.29
CA ALA A 80 2.98 -18.62 -34.50
C ALA A 80 3.30 -17.27 -35.19
N LEU A 81 4.26 -17.29 -36.12
CA LEU A 81 4.50 -16.34 -37.22
C LEU A 81 5.28 -15.03 -36.96
N ALA A 82 6.54 -15.10 -37.40
CA ALA A 82 7.18 -14.26 -38.42
C ALA A 82 7.29 -12.74 -38.18
N ALA A 83 8.53 -12.26 -37.98
CA ALA A 83 9.27 -11.41 -38.94
C ALA A 83 10.56 -10.87 -38.28
N ARG A 84 11.69 -11.01 -39.00
CA ARG A 84 12.94 -10.29 -38.75
C ARG A 84 12.81 -8.87 -39.30
N GLN A 85 13.17 -7.84 -38.52
CA GLN A 85 14.04 -6.75 -38.97
C GLN A 85 14.76 -6.07 -37.78
N PRO A 86 15.99 -5.55 -38.01
CA PRO A 86 16.80 -4.82 -37.03
C PRO A 86 16.68 -3.30 -37.20
N GLY A 87 17.01 -2.52 -36.16
CA GLY A 87 17.29 -1.09 -36.34
C GLY A 87 17.33 -0.25 -35.06
N HIS A 88 18.36 0.61 -35.00
CA HIS A 88 18.51 1.85 -34.20
C HIS A 88 18.76 1.67 -32.69
N ILE A 89 19.89 2.10 -32.10
CA ILE A 89 20.73 3.30 -32.24
C ILE A 89 19.94 4.61 -32.20
N THR A 90 19.86 5.16 -30.98
CA THR A 90 19.67 6.58 -30.64
C THR A 90 20.79 6.91 -29.66
N SER A 91 21.85 7.66 -30.03
CA SER A 91 21.93 9.12 -30.13
C SER A 91 21.55 9.86 -28.85
N LEU A 92 22.53 10.52 -28.24
CA LEU A 92 22.32 11.75 -27.46
C LEU A 92 23.57 12.64 -27.52
N ASN A 93 23.37 13.82 -28.11
CA ASN A 93 23.89 15.15 -27.79
C ASN A 93 25.21 15.29 -26.99
N HIS A 94 26.12 16.14 -27.48
CA HIS A 94 26.19 17.56 -27.08
C HIS A 94 27.37 18.34 -27.71
N ARG A 95 27.09 19.61 -28.05
CA ARG A 95 27.88 20.87 -27.89
C ARG A 95 29.39 20.92 -28.21
N SER A 96 29.73 21.97 -28.99
CA SER A 96 30.94 22.83 -29.03
C SER A 96 31.67 23.05 -27.68
N PRO A 97 32.94 23.56 -27.60
CA PRO A 97 33.54 24.58 -28.48
C PRO A 97 35.09 24.58 -28.68
N ASP A 98 35.56 25.59 -29.45
CA ASP A 98 36.84 26.32 -29.44
C ASP A 98 38.19 25.70 -29.88
N ALA A 99 38.87 26.55 -30.68
CA ALA A 99 40.31 26.88 -30.72
C ALA A 99 41.32 26.08 -31.58
N ASP A 100 42.02 26.89 -32.39
CA ASP A 100 43.45 26.90 -32.73
C ASP A 100 44.08 26.04 -33.84
N ASP A 101 44.79 26.81 -34.70
CA ASP A 101 46.10 26.62 -35.33
C ASP A 101 46.35 25.55 -36.40
N GLY A 102 46.95 26.02 -37.52
CA GLY A 102 47.98 25.26 -38.24
C GLY A 102 47.79 25.09 -39.75
N TRP A 103 48.52 25.91 -40.52
CA TRP A 103 48.91 25.75 -41.94
C TRP A 103 49.61 24.39 -42.25
N PRO A 104 50.06 24.03 -43.50
CA PRO A 104 49.92 24.65 -44.84
C PRO A 104 49.56 23.68 -46.02
N GLY A 105 49.19 24.25 -47.18
CA GLY A 105 49.79 23.86 -48.48
C GLY A 105 49.06 22.88 -49.45
N PRO A 106 49.42 22.89 -50.76
CA PRO A 106 48.51 22.84 -51.94
C PRO A 106 48.76 21.59 -52.87
N PRO A 107 48.24 21.40 -54.13
CA PRO A 107 47.75 22.40 -55.10
C PRO A 107 46.56 22.09 -56.09
N ARG A 108 46.06 23.22 -56.62
CA ARG A 108 45.31 23.60 -57.85
C ARG A 108 44.93 22.54 -58.92
N PRO A 109 43.78 22.78 -59.60
CA PRO A 109 43.62 22.59 -61.04
C PRO A 109 43.45 23.93 -61.78
N PHE A 110 44.00 24.03 -63.00
CA PHE A 110 43.75 25.14 -63.93
C PHE A 110 43.18 24.58 -65.25
N LEU A 111 42.14 25.25 -65.74
CA LEU A 111 41.52 25.13 -67.07
C LEU A 111 42.11 26.22 -68.03
N PRO A 112 41.76 26.23 -69.34
CA PRO A 112 42.71 26.39 -70.45
C PRO A 112 42.55 27.72 -71.22
N GLN A 113 43.48 27.97 -72.15
CA GLN A 113 43.43 28.80 -73.37
C GLN A 113 44.72 28.42 -74.15
N GLY A 114 44.81 28.28 -75.48
CA GLY A 114 44.23 29.04 -76.58
C GLY A 114 45.39 29.62 -77.40
N GLY A 115 45.46 29.33 -78.71
CA GLY A 115 46.10 30.22 -79.69
C GLY A 115 47.56 29.99 -80.12
N SER A 116 47.70 29.63 -81.41
CA SER A 116 48.45 30.37 -82.45
C SER A 116 49.99 30.46 -82.43
N SER A 117 50.58 29.79 -83.45
CA SER A 117 51.42 30.36 -84.54
C SER A 117 52.87 30.83 -84.31
N SER A 118 53.63 30.69 -85.42
CA SER A 118 54.98 31.21 -85.73
C SER A 118 56.12 30.43 -85.07
N SER A 119 57.26 30.13 -85.69
CA SER A 119 58.17 30.80 -86.65
C SER A 119 59.18 29.75 -87.13
N GLY A 120 59.92 29.78 -88.25
CA GLY A 120 60.37 30.84 -89.14
C GLY A 120 61.87 30.66 -89.43
N SER A 121 62.29 30.95 -90.68
CA SER A 121 63.65 31.41 -91.08
C SER A 121 64.80 30.37 -91.17
N THR A 122 65.80 30.39 -92.08
CA THR A 122 66.34 31.42 -93.00
C THR A 122 67.18 30.78 -94.14
N ALA A 123 67.29 31.52 -95.25
CA ALA A 123 68.21 31.44 -96.41
C ALA A 123 69.72 31.37 -96.07
N MET A 124 70.72 31.17 -96.93
CA MET A 124 71.10 31.57 -98.32
C MET A 124 72.23 30.58 -98.80
N GLY A 125 72.72 30.43 -100.04
CA GLY A 125 72.53 31.07 -101.35
C GLY A 125 73.67 30.67 -102.34
N SER A 126 73.39 30.79 -103.66
CA SER A 126 74.28 30.99 -104.85
C SER A 126 75.30 29.92 -105.27
N ALA A 127 75.53 29.56 -106.57
CA ALA A 127 75.35 30.26 -107.85
C ALA A 127 75.33 29.36 -109.13
N MET A 128 74.73 29.89 -110.22
CA MET A 128 74.78 29.57 -111.69
C MET A 128 74.39 28.16 -112.20
N GLY A 129 73.53 27.90 -113.20
CA GLY A 129 72.82 28.68 -114.25
C GLY A 129 72.84 27.87 -115.57
N THR A 130 71.78 27.17 -116.00
CA THR A 130 70.92 27.58 -117.15
C THR A 130 69.78 26.57 -117.42
N LYS A 131 68.55 27.12 -117.52
CA LYS A 131 67.38 26.71 -118.35
C LYS A 131 66.99 25.21 -118.47
N LEU A 132 66.22 24.71 -117.50
CA LEU A 132 65.07 23.82 -117.70
C LEU A 132 64.12 24.03 -116.51
N SER A 133 63.01 24.72 -116.74
CA SER A 133 62.11 25.24 -115.70
C SER A 133 61.11 24.19 -115.22
N SER A 134 61.14 23.95 -113.91
CA SER A 134 60.07 23.51 -113.01
C SER A 134 59.21 22.28 -113.38
N ARG A 135 59.57 21.12 -112.80
CA ARG A 135 58.65 19.97 -112.61
C ARG A 135 58.70 19.39 -111.19
N ARG A 136 59.27 20.13 -110.23
CA ARG A 136 59.43 19.70 -108.83
C ARG A 136 58.57 20.48 -107.81
N ASP A 137 57.86 21.51 -108.27
CA ASP A 137 56.91 22.29 -107.47
C ASP A 137 55.44 21.87 -107.66
N LEU A 138 55.16 20.73 -108.32
CA LEU A 138 53.79 20.24 -108.60
C LEU A 138 53.36 19.02 -107.77
N LEU A 139 54.02 18.75 -106.64
CA LEU A 139 53.51 17.77 -105.65
C LEU A 139 52.84 18.45 -104.44
N GLY A 140 52.87 19.78 -104.36
CA GLY A 140 52.14 20.57 -103.35
C GLY A 140 50.80 21.16 -103.83
N ALA A 141 50.41 20.90 -105.09
CA ALA A 141 49.18 21.45 -105.69
C ALA A 141 48.20 20.37 -106.21
N ALA A 142 48.49 19.08 -105.94
CA ALA A 142 47.67 17.96 -106.39
C ALA A 142 46.74 17.39 -105.30
N GLU A 143 46.56 18.08 -104.17
CA GLU A 143 45.57 17.72 -103.14
C GLU A 143 44.24 18.46 -103.30
N ARG A 144 44.08 19.26 -104.37
CA ARG A 144 42.83 19.98 -104.68
C ARG A 144 42.52 20.06 -106.18
N GLU A 145 42.97 19.09 -106.98
CA GLU A 145 42.40 18.90 -108.32
C GLU A 145 41.28 17.86 -108.24
N ASP A 146 40.09 18.28 -108.66
CA ASP A 146 38.90 17.44 -108.79
C ASP A 146 39.27 16.17 -109.60
N PRO A 147 39.00 14.95 -109.09
CA PRO A 147 39.28 13.68 -109.78
C PRO A 147 38.78 13.66 -111.23
N SER A 148 37.72 14.41 -111.54
CA SER A 148 37.19 14.59 -112.89
C SER A 148 38.20 15.24 -113.87
N ALA A 149 39.00 16.20 -113.41
CA ALA A 149 39.98 16.92 -114.25
C ALA A 149 41.19 16.05 -114.63
N ALA A 150 41.65 15.20 -113.70
CA ALA A 150 42.76 14.27 -113.93
C ALA A 150 42.38 13.16 -114.94
N VAL A 151 41.15 12.64 -114.85
CA VAL A 151 40.63 11.63 -115.80
C VAL A 151 40.50 12.19 -117.22
N GLN A 152 40.06 13.44 -117.38
CA GLN A 152 39.92 14.07 -118.70
C GLN A 152 41.26 14.33 -119.39
N ARG A 153 42.33 14.63 -118.64
CA ARG A 153 43.69 14.73 -119.18
C ARG A 153 44.19 13.39 -119.71
N LEU A 154 44.05 12.33 -118.92
CA LEU A 154 44.48 10.98 -119.31
C LEU A 154 43.72 10.45 -120.54
N GLN A 155 42.44 10.80 -120.69
CA GLN A 155 41.68 10.45 -121.90
C GLN A 155 42.19 11.18 -123.15
N ARG A 156 42.63 12.44 -123.02
CA ARG A 156 43.16 13.23 -124.14
C ARG A 156 44.51 12.68 -124.61
N ASP A 157 45.41 12.40 -123.66
CA ASP A 157 46.72 11.81 -123.94
C ASP A 157 46.60 10.42 -124.60
N ARG A 158 45.62 9.62 -124.16
CA ARG A 158 45.30 8.32 -124.78
C ARG A 158 44.83 8.46 -126.23
N GLN A 159 44.01 9.46 -126.54
CA GLN A 159 43.56 9.71 -127.92
C GLN A 159 44.71 10.15 -128.82
N GLU A 160 45.60 11.01 -128.32
CA GLU A 160 46.78 11.45 -129.07
C GLU A 160 47.72 10.28 -129.39
N LEU A 161 47.99 9.40 -128.41
CA LEU A 161 48.80 8.19 -128.62
C LEU A 161 48.17 7.24 -129.65
N MET A 162 46.85 7.04 -129.63
CA MET A 162 46.16 6.21 -130.62
C MET A 162 46.22 6.80 -132.03
N THR A 163 46.10 8.13 -132.17
CA THR A 163 46.25 8.79 -133.48
C THR A 163 47.67 8.66 -134.02
N TRP A 164 48.69 8.75 -133.17
CA TRP A 164 50.08 8.57 -133.55
C TRP A 164 50.36 7.12 -133.99
N ALA A 165 49.89 6.13 -133.24
CA ALA A 165 50.04 4.71 -133.58
C ALA A 165 49.36 4.36 -134.93
N ASN A 166 48.17 4.89 -135.18
CA ASN A 166 47.47 4.67 -136.46
C ASN A 166 48.21 5.29 -137.64
N LYS A 167 48.85 6.46 -137.46
CA LYS A 167 49.67 7.09 -138.49
C LYS A 167 50.91 6.25 -138.81
N LEU A 168 51.61 5.74 -137.79
CA LEU A 168 52.78 4.88 -137.95
C LEU A 168 52.46 3.60 -138.74
N MET A 169 51.31 2.98 -138.44
CA MET A 169 50.83 1.79 -139.16
C MET A 169 50.46 2.07 -140.62
N ALA A 170 49.97 3.27 -140.93
CA ALA A 170 49.68 3.68 -142.31
C ALA A 170 50.97 3.87 -143.12
N ASP A 171 51.97 4.53 -142.53
CA ASP A 171 53.28 4.75 -143.16
C ASP A 171 54.01 3.41 -143.43
N MET A 172 53.93 2.45 -142.50
CA MET A 172 54.45 1.09 -142.69
C MET A 172 53.81 0.37 -143.89
N LYS A 173 52.48 0.41 -144.02
CA LYS A 173 51.77 -0.20 -145.15
C LYS A 173 52.12 0.45 -146.48
N GLU A 174 52.35 1.76 -146.50
CA GLU A 174 52.81 2.47 -147.71
C GLU A 174 54.21 2.00 -148.13
N LEU A 175 55.13 1.83 -147.17
CA LEU A 175 56.47 1.31 -147.41
C LEU A 175 56.45 -0.14 -147.94
N GLU A 176 55.62 -1.01 -147.36
CA GLU A 176 55.42 -2.37 -147.87
C GLU A 176 54.89 -2.38 -149.30
N ALA A 177 53.90 -1.53 -149.62
CA ALA A 177 53.34 -1.43 -150.96
C ALA A 177 54.36 -0.92 -151.99
N LYS A 178 55.24 0.02 -151.60
CA LYS A 178 56.36 0.49 -152.44
C LYS A 178 57.36 -0.64 -152.68
N ASN A 179 57.69 -1.42 -151.66
CA ASN A 179 58.61 -2.54 -151.77
C ASN A 179 58.08 -3.60 -152.76
N SER A 180 56.81 -3.99 -152.63
CA SER A 180 56.17 -4.93 -153.57
C SER A 180 56.02 -4.40 -155.01
N ARG A 181 56.06 -3.08 -155.23
CA ARG A 181 56.12 -2.49 -156.59
C ARG A 181 57.52 -2.63 -157.19
N LEU A 182 58.56 -2.37 -156.40
CA LEU A 182 59.95 -2.50 -156.84
C LEU A 182 60.31 -3.96 -157.16
N GLU A 183 59.87 -4.91 -156.33
CA GLU A 183 60.08 -6.34 -156.60
C GLU A 183 59.46 -6.79 -157.92
N ARG A 184 58.27 -6.28 -158.27
CA ARG A 184 57.61 -6.55 -159.57
C ARG A 184 58.34 -5.93 -160.75
N GLN A 185 58.79 -4.68 -160.64
CA GLN A 185 59.61 -4.04 -161.69
C GLN A 185 60.91 -4.82 -161.95
N ILE A 186 61.56 -5.30 -160.90
CA ILE A 186 62.79 -6.11 -161.02
C ILE A 186 62.50 -7.46 -161.68
N ALA A 187 61.37 -8.10 -161.36
CA ALA A 187 60.97 -9.35 -162.02
C ALA A 187 60.69 -9.16 -163.52
N ASP A 188 60.06 -8.05 -163.92
CA ASP A 188 59.82 -7.70 -165.31
C ASP A 188 61.14 -7.41 -166.07
N GLU A 189 62.07 -6.66 -165.47
CA GLU A 189 63.38 -6.39 -166.06
C GLU A 189 64.25 -7.66 -166.16
N ARG A 190 64.22 -8.53 -165.14
CA ARG A 190 64.89 -9.85 -165.18
C ARG A 190 64.29 -10.76 -166.26
N SER A 191 63.00 -10.63 -166.55
CA SER A 191 62.33 -11.38 -167.61
C SER A 191 62.68 -10.84 -169.01
N ARG A 192 62.80 -9.51 -169.17
CA ARG A 192 63.33 -8.90 -170.41
C ARG A 192 64.80 -9.24 -170.65
N ALA A 193 65.62 -9.25 -169.60
CA ALA A 193 67.04 -9.61 -169.67
C ALA A 193 67.27 -11.08 -170.05
N LYS A 194 66.33 -11.99 -169.73
CA LYS A 194 66.39 -13.39 -170.19
C LYS A 194 66.02 -13.57 -171.67
N ALA A 195 65.37 -12.60 -172.31
CA ALA A 195 64.95 -12.68 -173.71
C ALA A 195 65.97 -12.10 -174.72
N HIS A 196 66.93 -11.28 -174.28
CA HIS A 196 67.96 -10.68 -175.14
C HIS A 196 69.36 -11.00 -174.64
N GLN A 197 69.92 -12.06 -175.22
CA GLN A 197 71.29 -12.52 -175.07
C GLN A 197 72.24 -11.53 -175.79
N GLU A 198 73.32 -11.14 -175.11
CA GLU A 198 74.46 -10.34 -175.60
C GLU A 198 74.33 -8.79 -175.58
N ASP A 199 74.52 -8.15 -174.42
CA ASP A 199 74.97 -6.74 -174.35
C ASP A 199 75.83 -6.48 -173.07
N PRO A 200 77.10 -6.04 -173.19
CA PRO A 200 78.00 -5.78 -172.06
C PRO A 200 77.57 -4.66 -171.10
N LEU A 201 76.69 -3.73 -171.52
CA LEU A 201 76.29 -2.58 -170.69
C LEU A 201 75.33 -2.94 -169.54
N LEU A 202 74.48 -3.96 -169.70
CA LEU A 202 73.54 -4.40 -168.66
C LEU A 202 74.25 -5.08 -167.47
N ARG A 203 75.40 -5.73 -167.69
CA ARG A 203 76.14 -6.43 -166.62
C ARG A 203 76.62 -5.47 -165.53
N ARG A 204 77.11 -4.29 -165.92
CA ARG A 204 77.56 -3.24 -164.98
C ARG A 204 76.42 -2.66 -164.15
N GLN A 205 75.23 -2.56 -164.71
CA GLN A 205 74.07 -2.02 -164.00
C GLN A 205 73.55 -3.03 -162.96
N VAL A 206 73.59 -4.33 -163.28
CA VAL A 206 73.22 -5.40 -162.34
C VAL A 206 74.21 -5.50 -161.16
N GLU A 207 75.51 -5.36 -161.40
CA GLU A 207 76.52 -5.35 -160.32
C GLU A 207 76.37 -4.15 -159.38
N MET A 208 76.01 -2.97 -159.91
CA MET A 208 75.73 -1.80 -159.06
C MET A 208 74.52 -2.04 -158.14
N TYR A 209 73.43 -2.61 -158.68
CA TYR A 209 72.26 -2.95 -157.87
C TYR A 209 72.54 -4.06 -156.86
N ALA A 210 73.40 -5.04 -157.18
CA ALA A 210 73.82 -6.07 -156.23
C ALA A 210 74.55 -5.47 -155.02
N SER A 211 75.48 -4.53 -155.25
CA SER A 211 76.21 -3.88 -154.14
C SER A 211 75.30 -3.00 -153.28
N GLN A 212 74.25 -2.42 -153.85
CA GLN A 212 73.26 -1.63 -153.12
C GLN A 212 72.33 -2.51 -152.27
N ILE A 213 72.02 -3.73 -152.76
CA ILE A 213 71.27 -4.74 -152.00
C ILE A 213 72.06 -5.20 -150.77
N ASP A 214 73.36 -5.47 -150.91
CA ASP A 214 74.18 -5.92 -149.78
C ASP A 214 74.27 -4.84 -148.68
N SER A 215 74.35 -3.56 -149.07
CA SER A 215 74.30 -2.43 -148.12
C SER A 215 72.97 -2.37 -147.37
N LEU A 216 71.84 -2.52 -148.08
CA LEU A 216 70.51 -2.49 -147.48
C LEU A 216 70.22 -3.74 -146.61
N GLN A 217 70.78 -4.90 -146.96
CA GLN A 217 70.66 -6.10 -146.13
C GLN A 217 71.47 -5.99 -144.83
N SER A 218 72.65 -5.36 -144.87
CA SER A 218 73.44 -5.05 -143.67
C SER A 218 72.70 -4.07 -142.75
N GLU A 219 72.11 -3.00 -143.30
CA GLU A 219 71.30 -2.06 -142.52
C GLU A 219 70.05 -2.72 -141.94
N LYS A 220 69.37 -3.59 -142.72
CA LYS A 220 68.24 -4.37 -142.22
C LYS A 220 68.65 -5.27 -141.05
N PHE A 221 69.78 -5.98 -141.16
CA PHE A 221 70.25 -6.84 -140.08
C PHE A 221 70.59 -6.05 -138.80
N SER A 222 71.18 -4.86 -138.96
CA SER A 222 71.42 -3.94 -137.83
C SER A 222 70.12 -3.44 -137.20
N ALA A 223 69.11 -3.12 -138.01
CA ALA A 223 67.81 -2.69 -137.54
C ALA A 223 67.05 -3.81 -136.81
N ASP A 224 67.03 -5.02 -137.39
CA ASP A 224 66.39 -6.20 -136.80
C ASP A 224 67.00 -6.53 -135.43
N LYS A 225 68.34 -6.45 -135.30
CA LYS A 225 69.02 -6.69 -134.01
C LYS A 225 68.77 -5.58 -132.97
N ALA A 226 68.60 -4.33 -133.41
CA ALA A 226 68.23 -3.23 -132.52
C ALA A 226 66.77 -3.36 -132.04
N ILE A 227 65.86 -3.82 -132.90
CA ILE A 227 64.46 -4.09 -132.55
C ILE A 227 64.38 -5.27 -131.59
N GLU A 228 65.12 -6.35 -131.81
CA GLU A 228 65.13 -7.51 -130.92
C GLU A 228 65.61 -7.13 -129.51
N LYS A 229 66.64 -6.29 -129.41
CA LYS A 229 67.10 -5.76 -128.12
C LYS A 229 66.05 -4.84 -127.47
N ALA A 230 65.42 -3.93 -128.23
CA ALA A 230 64.38 -3.05 -127.71
C ALA A 230 63.14 -3.83 -127.24
N CYS A 231 62.76 -4.89 -127.94
CA CYS A 231 61.68 -5.79 -127.53
C CYS A 231 62.04 -6.51 -126.22
N ALA A 232 63.26 -7.02 -126.08
CA ALA A 232 63.71 -7.67 -124.84
C ALA A 232 63.72 -6.70 -123.64
N ASP A 233 64.22 -5.48 -123.83
CA ASP A 233 64.25 -4.44 -122.79
C ASP A 233 62.81 -4.02 -122.39
N MET A 234 61.90 -3.85 -123.37
CA MET A 234 60.48 -3.58 -123.09
C MET A 234 59.77 -4.74 -122.37
N GLN A 235 60.17 -5.98 -122.62
CA GLN A 235 59.60 -7.15 -121.95
C GLN A 235 60.05 -7.22 -120.49
N ALA A 236 61.32 -6.92 -120.21
CA ALA A 236 61.82 -6.81 -118.85
C ALA A 236 61.13 -5.68 -118.06
N ASP A 237 60.95 -4.51 -118.68
CA ASP A 237 60.23 -3.39 -118.05
C ASP A 237 58.75 -3.72 -117.79
N ARG A 238 58.11 -4.46 -118.70
CA ARG A 238 56.74 -4.94 -118.53
C ARG A 238 56.62 -5.89 -117.34
N ASP A 239 57.56 -6.82 -117.17
CA ASP A 239 57.51 -7.78 -116.06
C ASP A 239 57.75 -7.08 -114.70
N VAL A 240 58.66 -6.10 -114.65
CA VAL A 240 58.85 -5.25 -113.46
C VAL A 240 57.59 -4.44 -113.14
N TRP A 241 56.91 -3.92 -114.17
CA TRP A 241 55.67 -3.15 -113.97
C TRP A 241 54.51 -4.04 -113.48
N ILE A 242 54.38 -5.25 -114.00
CA ILE A 242 53.37 -6.23 -113.54
C ILE A 242 53.59 -6.57 -112.07
N GLU A 243 54.83 -6.82 -111.66
CA GLU A 243 55.12 -7.17 -110.27
C GLU A 243 54.90 -5.98 -109.33
N ARG A 244 55.19 -4.75 -109.78
CA ARG A 244 54.84 -3.53 -109.05
C ARG A 244 53.32 -3.34 -108.92
N CYS A 245 52.55 -3.67 -109.95
CA CYS A 245 51.09 -3.59 -109.89
C CYS A 245 50.52 -4.62 -108.91
N ARG A 246 51.03 -5.85 -108.89
CA ARG A 246 50.66 -6.86 -107.88
C ARG A 246 50.97 -6.40 -106.45
N GLY A 247 52.13 -5.78 -106.22
CA GLY A 247 52.47 -5.21 -104.92
C GLY A 247 51.50 -4.11 -104.47
N LEU A 248 51.05 -3.26 -105.40
CA LEU A 248 50.07 -2.21 -105.12
C LEU A 248 48.65 -2.76 -104.91
N GLU A 249 48.28 -3.87 -105.56
CA GLU A 249 47.00 -4.55 -105.34
C GLU A 249 46.92 -5.20 -103.95
N VAL A 250 48.03 -5.79 -103.47
CA VAL A 250 48.12 -6.31 -102.10
C VAL A 250 48.01 -5.17 -101.08
N GLN A 251 48.75 -4.07 -101.27
CA GLN A 251 48.64 -2.90 -100.40
C GLN A 251 47.24 -2.28 -100.41
N ARG A 252 46.58 -2.26 -101.58
CA ARG A 252 45.20 -1.80 -101.68
C ARG A 252 44.24 -2.71 -100.89
N GLY A 253 44.41 -4.03 -100.98
CA GLY A 253 43.61 -4.98 -100.19
C GLY A 253 43.83 -4.83 -98.68
N GLU A 254 45.07 -4.60 -98.25
CA GLU A 254 45.40 -4.31 -96.85
C GLU A 254 44.75 -3.01 -96.37
N HIS A 255 44.79 -1.95 -97.18
CA HIS A 255 44.14 -0.68 -96.85
C HIS A 255 42.60 -0.77 -96.86
N GLU A 256 42.00 -1.52 -97.78
CA GLU A 256 40.55 -1.77 -97.80
C GLU A 256 40.11 -2.52 -96.53
N GLN A 257 40.86 -3.55 -96.10
CA GLN A 257 40.60 -4.25 -94.84
C GLN A 257 40.76 -3.33 -93.62
N GLN A 258 41.77 -2.46 -93.64
CA GLN A 258 42.02 -1.51 -92.55
C GLN A 258 40.93 -0.44 -92.45
N ILE A 259 40.34 -0.04 -93.59
CA ILE A 259 39.18 0.85 -93.63
C ILE A 259 37.95 0.14 -93.05
N ASP A 260 37.69 -1.11 -93.42
CA ASP A 260 36.54 -1.87 -92.89
C ASP A 260 36.65 -2.08 -91.36
N ASP A 261 37.85 -2.39 -90.86
CA ASP A 261 38.10 -2.53 -89.43
C ASP A 261 37.89 -1.19 -88.69
N LEU A 262 38.37 -0.07 -89.25
CA LEU A 262 38.12 1.25 -88.69
C LEU A 262 36.64 1.63 -88.73
N GLN A 263 35.92 1.31 -89.81
CA GLN A 263 34.49 1.54 -89.93
C GLN A 263 33.72 0.80 -88.83
N LYS A 264 34.10 -0.45 -88.56
CA LYS A 264 33.53 -1.26 -87.49
C LYS A 264 33.77 -0.64 -86.11
N THR A 265 34.98 -0.16 -85.81
CA THR A 265 35.25 0.53 -84.54
C THR A 265 34.45 1.84 -84.40
N VAL A 266 34.25 2.57 -85.49
CA VAL A 266 33.43 3.79 -85.50
C VAL A 266 31.96 3.46 -85.18
N ASP A 267 31.42 2.38 -85.73
CA ASP A 267 30.05 1.97 -85.47
C ASP A 267 29.87 1.41 -84.05
N GLU A 268 30.86 0.69 -83.52
CA GLU A 268 30.91 0.27 -82.11
C GLU A 268 30.97 1.49 -81.17
N LEU A 269 31.76 2.51 -81.50
CA LEU A 269 31.85 3.76 -80.72
C LEU A 269 30.57 4.59 -80.82
N LYS A 270 29.86 4.59 -81.96
CA LYS A 270 28.52 5.21 -82.07
C LYS A 270 27.49 4.47 -81.24
N GLY A 271 27.55 3.14 -81.19
CA GLY A 271 26.73 2.32 -80.30
C GLY A 271 27.00 2.63 -78.82
N ALA A 272 28.26 2.70 -78.43
CA ALA A 272 28.64 3.07 -77.06
C ALA A 272 28.23 4.51 -76.72
N SER A 273 28.40 5.45 -77.64
CA SER A 273 28.01 6.86 -77.45
C SER A 273 26.49 7.06 -77.38
N SER A 274 25.69 6.24 -78.09
CA SER A 274 24.23 6.29 -77.99
C SER A 274 23.75 5.68 -76.67
N SER A 275 24.32 4.53 -76.28
CA SER A 275 24.07 3.89 -74.98
C SER A 275 24.40 4.83 -73.80
N LEU A 276 25.58 5.47 -73.82
CA LEU A 276 25.96 6.44 -72.79
C LEU A 276 25.07 7.70 -72.79
N ARG A 277 24.55 8.12 -73.94
CA ARG A 277 23.62 9.25 -74.03
C ARG A 277 22.27 8.89 -73.43
N GLU A 278 21.77 7.68 -73.67
CA GLU A 278 20.55 7.16 -73.04
C GLU A 278 20.72 7.00 -71.53
N GLU A 279 21.86 6.49 -71.06
CA GLU A 279 22.17 6.36 -69.64
C GLU A 279 22.28 7.74 -68.95
N LEU A 280 22.87 8.73 -69.63
CA LEU A 280 22.94 10.11 -69.13
C LEU A 280 21.55 10.76 -69.06
N GLU A 281 20.70 10.57 -70.07
CA GLU A 281 19.32 11.05 -70.05
C GLU A 281 18.50 10.38 -68.94
N GLN A 282 18.68 9.07 -68.73
CA GLN A 282 18.03 8.35 -67.65
C GLN A 282 18.48 8.85 -66.28
N LYS A 283 19.78 9.08 -66.08
CA LYS A 283 20.32 9.67 -64.84
C LYS A 283 19.87 11.10 -64.64
N SER A 284 19.72 11.90 -65.71
CA SER A 284 19.16 13.25 -65.63
C SER A 284 17.71 13.22 -65.13
N ARG A 285 16.88 12.29 -65.65
CA ARG A 285 15.50 12.10 -65.19
C ARG A 285 15.44 11.62 -63.73
N GLU A 286 16.35 10.72 -63.31
CA GLU A 286 16.45 10.29 -61.90
C GLU A 286 16.80 11.46 -60.97
N VAL A 287 17.69 12.36 -61.40
CA VAL A 287 18.05 13.57 -60.63
C VAL A 287 16.89 14.55 -60.58
N GLU A 288 16.13 14.74 -61.66
CA GLU A 288 14.93 15.60 -61.67
C GLU A 288 13.83 15.07 -60.75
N VAL A 289 13.58 13.75 -60.79
CA VAL A 289 12.62 13.10 -59.88
C VAL A 289 13.11 13.19 -58.43
N GLY A 290 14.40 13.00 -58.20
CA GLY A 290 15.04 13.18 -56.88
C GLY A 290 14.90 14.61 -56.36
N ALA A 291 15.13 15.62 -57.20
CA ALA A 291 14.99 17.03 -56.84
C ALA A 291 13.53 17.40 -56.54
N ALA A 292 12.57 16.90 -57.32
CA ALA A 292 11.15 17.11 -57.05
C ALA A 292 10.70 16.44 -55.74
N ALA A 293 11.19 15.24 -55.45
CA ALA A 293 10.91 14.55 -54.18
C ALA A 293 11.52 15.28 -52.99
N LEU A 294 12.72 15.86 -53.16
CA LEU A 294 13.40 16.63 -52.12
C LEU A 294 12.68 17.96 -51.85
N SER A 295 12.22 18.64 -52.90
CA SER A 295 11.38 19.85 -52.77
C SER A 295 10.05 19.56 -52.07
N LEU A 296 9.39 18.44 -52.38
CA LEU A 296 8.17 18.01 -51.70
C LEU A 296 8.43 17.67 -50.22
N ALA A 297 9.55 17.01 -49.92
CA ALA A 297 9.94 16.68 -48.55
C ALA A 297 10.27 17.95 -47.74
N GLU A 298 10.92 18.95 -48.35
CA GLU A 298 11.18 20.25 -47.72
C GLU A 298 9.88 21.02 -47.44
N GLU A 299 8.92 20.98 -48.36
CA GLU A 299 7.59 21.59 -48.15
C GLU A 299 6.82 20.89 -47.02
N GLN A 300 6.87 19.55 -46.97
CA GLN A 300 6.26 18.79 -45.88
C GLN A 300 6.93 19.08 -44.53
N LEU A 301 8.26 19.16 -44.50
CA LEU A 301 9.01 19.52 -43.30
C LEU A 301 8.67 20.94 -42.83
N SER A 302 8.47 21.88 -43.74
CA SER A 302 8.03 23.24 -43.41
C SER A 302 6.63 23.23 -42.77
N LYS A 303 5.68 22.50 -43.35
CA LYS A 303 4.33 22.34 -42.79
C LYS A 303 4.33 21.66 -41.43
N GLU A 304 5.18 20.64 -41.23
CA GLU A 304 5.32 19.99 -39.92
C GLU A 304 5.95 20.91 -38.86
N LYS A 305 6.90 21.77 -39.25
CA LYS A 305 7.47 22.79 -38.35
C LYS A 305 6.39 23.80 -37.92
N GLU A 306 5.61 24.32 -38.87
CA GLU A 306 4.49 25.22 -38.57
C GLU A 306 3.44 24.55 -37.66
N GLN A 307 3.10 23.28 -37.92
CA GLN A 307 2.19 22.52 -37.06
C GLN A 307 2.76 22.29 -35.65
N ARG A 308 4.07 22.01 -35.53
CA ARG A 308 4.74 21.89 -34.23
C ARG A 308 4.73 23.21 -33.48
N GLU A 309 5.03 24.33 -34.14
CA GLU A 309 5.01 25.66 -33.53
C GLU A 309 3.60 26.02 -33.06
N ALA A 310 2.57 25.80 -33.88
CA ALA A 310 1.18 26.01 -33.50
C ALA A 310 0.74 25.13 -32.32
N LEU A 311 1.16 23.85 -32.30
CA LEU A 311 0.88 22.95 -31.17
C LEU A 311 1.59 23.43 -29.90
N ASN A 312 2.84 23.89 -30.01
CA ASN A 312 3.62 24.36 -28.88
C ASN A 312 3.02 25.65 -28.29
N GLU A 313 2.59 26.59 -29.13
CA GLU A 313 1.84 27.77 -28.68
C GLU A 313 0.53 27.39 -27.96
N ALA A 314 -0.23 26.45 -28.51
CA ALA A 314 -1.48 25.99 -27.89
C ALA A 314 -1.21 25.33 -26.52
N LEU A 315 -0.13 24.57 -26.40
CA LEU A 315 0.29 23.95 -25.15
C LEU A 315 0.70 25.01 -24.12
N MET A 316 1.46 26.04 -24.52
CA MET A 316 1.82 27.16 -23.66
C MET A 316 0.59 27.93 -23.17
N ARG A 317 -0.40 28.23 -24.05
CA ARG A 317 -1.67 28.85 -23.63
C ARG A 317 -2.41 28.01 -22.59
N LYS A 318 -2.44 26.67 -22.78
CA LYS A 318 -3.08 25.76 -21.81
C LYS A 318 -2.34 25.69 -20.48
N GLU A 319 -1.01 25.78 -20.50
CA GLU A 319 -0.20 25.84 -19.29
C GLU A 319 -0.42 27.17 -18.54
N GLU A 320 -0.54 28.29 -19.25
CA GLU A 320 -0.90 29.59 -18.65
C GLU A 320 -2.31 29.57 -18.04
N GLU A 321 -3.31 29.01 -18.73
CA GLU A 321 -4.66 28.81 -18.19
C GLU A 321 -4.64 27.94 -16.93
N ARG A 322 -3.86 26.86 -16.94
CA ARG A 322 -3.69 25.98 -15.78
C ARG A 322 -3.05 26.71 -14.61
N GLN A 323 -2.03 27.54 -14.87
CA GLN A 323 -1.37 28.35 -13.85
C GLN A 323 -2.32 29.40 -13.26
N ALA A 324 -3.12 30.08 -14.10
CA ALA A 324 -4.14 31.03 -13.67
C ALA A 324 -5.24 30.37 -12.82
N LEU A 325 -5.68 29.17 -13.19
CA LEU A 325 -6.63 28.41 -12.39
C LEU A 325 -6.04 27.99 -11.03
N MET A 326 -4.77 27.56 -11.02
CA MET A 326 -4.09 27.18 -9.78
C MET A 326 -3.90 28.36 -8.83
N THR A 327 -3.64 29.56 -9.34
CA THR A 327 -3.56 30.78 -8.50
C THR A 327 -4.94 31.19 -7.97
N ASP A 328 -6.00 31.08 -8.76
CA ASP A 328 -7.37 31.34 -8.30
C ASP A 328 -7.79 30.34 -7.20
N ILE A 329 -7.57 29.03 -7.41
CA ILE A 329 -7.85 28.00 -6.41
C ILE A 329 -7.09 28.27 -5.11
N ARG A 330 -5.80 28.65 -5.19
CA ARG A 330 -5.01 29.03 -4.00
C ARG A 330 -5.61 30.24 -3.28
N SER A 331 -5.99 31.28 -4.01
CA SER A 331 -6.63 32.47 -3.42
C SER A 331 -7.95 32.13 -2.73
N GLN A 332 -8.76 31.23 -3.30
CA GLN A 332 -10.00 30.75 -2.69
C GLN A 332 -9.73 29.93 -1.42
N ILE A 333 -8.71 29.06 -1.44
CA ILE A 333 -8.29 28.30 -0.25
C ILE A 333 -7.82 29.25 0.85
N ASP A 334 -7.00 30.25 0.54
CA ASP A 334 -6.50 31.22 1.52
C ASP A 334 -7.65 32.02 2.13
N THR A 335 -8.60 32.47 1.30
CA THR A 335 -9.80 33.20 1.76
C THR A 335 -10.68 32.33 2.66
N ALA A 336 -10.91 31.07 2.28
CA ALA A 336 -11.69 30.13 3.09
C ALA A 336 -11.00 29.78 4.40
N THR A 337 -9.67 29.65 4.38
CA THR A 337 -8.84 29.37 5.56
C THR A 337 -8.88 30.55 6.53
N GLN A 338 -8.78 31.78 6.03
CA GLN A 338 -8.88 33.00 6.83
C GLN A 338 -10.28 33.14 7.45
N ALA A 339 -11.34 32.95 6.66
CA ALA A 339 -12.71 32.98 7.18
C ALA A 339 -12.96 31.91 8.27
N HIS A 340 -12.35 30.73 8.13
CA HIS A 340 -12.38 29.71 9.16
C HIS A 340 -11.63 30.15 10.43
N ALA A 341 -10.44 30.72 10.28
CA ALA A 341 -9.65 31.25 11.40
C ALA A 341 -10.43 32.33 12.18
N ASP A 342 -11.03 33.28 11.48
CA ASP A 342 -11.83 34.37 12.07
C ASP A 342 -13.08 33.84 12.79
N LYS A 343 -13.70 32.78 12.26
CA LYS A 343 -14.84 32.12 12.93
C LYS A 343 -14.40 31.40 14.19
N TYR A 344 -13.23 30.75 14.19
CA TYR A 344 -12.68 30.08 15.37
C TYR A 344 -12.31 31.07 16.47
N THR A 345 -11.67 32.20 16.13
CA THR A 345 -11.35 33.24 17.12
C THR A 345 -12.60 33.86 17.72
N SER A 346 -13.63 34.17 16.91
CA SER A 346 -14.93 34.66 17.39
C SER A 346 -15.63 33.67 18.34
N LEU A 347 -15.58 32.37 18.03
CA LEU A 347 -16.10 31.32 18.91
C LEU A 347 -15.33 31.23 20.22
N GLU A 348 -14.01 31.35 20.17
CA GLU A 348 -13.15 31.33 21.35
C GLU A 348 -13.43 32.52 22.27
N GLU A 349 -13.59 33.72 21.71
CA GLU A 349 -13.98 34.93 22.45
C GLU A 349 -15.36 34.77 23.11
N THR A 350 -16.35 34.27 22.36
CA THR A 350 -17.70 34.01 22.89
C THR A 350 -17.67 32.97 24.02
N LEU A 351 -16.83 31.94 23.88
CA LEU A 351 -16.65 30.92 24.91
C LEU A 351 -15.99 31.52 26.16
N LYS A 352 -14.93 32.32 26.00
CA LYS A 352 -14.27 33.03 27.10
C LYS A 352 -15.25 33.92 27.85
N GLU A 353 -16.08 34.70 27.14
CA GLU A 353 -17.10 35.55 27.74
C GLU A 353 -18.17 34.75 28.51
N LYS A 354 -18.60 33.60 27.97
CA LYS A 354 -19.54 32.71 28.68
C LYS A 354 -18.90 32.10 29.92
N CYS A 355 -17.64 31.65 29.84
CA CYS A 355 -16.90 31.09 30.97
C CYS A 355 -16.72 32.12 32.09
N THR A 356 -16.38 33.38 31.78
CA THR A 356 -16.25 34.43 32.79
C THR A 356 -17.59 34.74 33.45
N LYS A 357 -18.69 34.79 32.69
CA LYS A 357 -20.05 34.95 33.24
C LYS A 357 -20.45 33.82 34.18
N VAL A 358 -20.12 32.56 33.83
CA VAL A 358 -20.39 31.39 34.67
C VAL A 358 -19.54 31.42 35.94
N LEU A 359 -18.25 31.74 35.85
CA LEU A 359 -17.38 31.87 37.01
C LEU A 359 -17.87 32.94 37.98
N ALA A 360 -18.24 34.13 37.47
CA ALA A 360 -18.78 35.20 38.29
C ALA A 360 -20.13 34.83 38.96
N ALA A 361 -20.94 33.96 38.33
CA ALA A 361 -22.15 33.44 38.92
C ALA A 361 -21.84 32.42 40.04
N LEU A 362 -20.88 31.53 39.81
CA LEU A 362 -20.41 30.57 40.82
C LEU A 362 -19.87 31.28 42.07
N GLU A 363 -19.02 32.29 41.91
CA GLU A 363 -18.49 33.08 43.03
C GLU A 363 -19.58 33.75 43.86
N ARG A 364 -20.64 34.25 43.21
CA ARG A 364 -21.84 34.79 43.89
C ARG A 364 -22.55 33.71 44.71
N THR A 365 -22.82 32.55 44.10
CA THR A 365 -23.49 31.44 44.81
C THR A 365 -22.66 30.89 45.97
N GLU A 366 -21.34 30.82 45.84
CA GLU A 366 -20.47 30.42 46.94
C GLU A 366 -20.51 31.44 48.08
N SER A 367 -20.52 32.73 47.76
CA SER A 367 -20.60 33.79 48.76
C SER A 367 -21.92 33.75 49.52
N GLU A 368 -23.03 33.51 48.81
CA GLU A 368 -24.35 33.29 49.43
C GLU A 368 -24.36 32.05 50.32
N MET A 369 -23.78 30.93 49.88
CA MET A 369 -23.65 29.72 50.71
C MET A 369 -22.82 29.97 51.97
N ARG A 370 -21.72 30.73 51.88
CA ARG A 370 -20.91 31.11 53.04
C ARG A 370 -21.72 31.96 54.03
N GLN A 371 -22.49 32.94 53.54
CA GLN A 371 -23.38 33.74 54.39
C GLN A 371 -24.46 32.89 55.06
N LEU A 372 -25.12 32.00 54.33
CA LEU A 372 -26.13 31.09 54.88
C LEU A 372 -25.54 30.15 55.93
N LYS A 373 -24.33 29.62 55.68
CA LYS A 373 -23.62 28.77 56.64
C LYS A 373 -23.32 29.53 57.93
N TRP A 374 -22.84 30.77 57.83
CA TRP A 374 -22.59 31.64 58.98
C TRP A 374 -23.87 31.92 59.77
N LYS A 375 -24.96 32.31 59.10
CA LYS A 375 -26.27 32.52 59.75
C LYS A 375 -26.79 31.25 60.44
N THR A 376 -26.68 30.10 59.78
CA THR A 376 -27.09 28.81 60.35
C THR A 376 -26.23 28.39 61.55
N GLN A 377 -24.95 28.79 61.58
CA GLN A 377 -24.08 28.56 62.72
C GLN A 377 -24.44 29.49 63.89
N GLY A 378 -24.75 30.75 63.63
CA GLY A 378 -25.26 31.70 64.63
C GLY A 378 -26.54 31.19 65.31
N ILE A 379 -27.56 30.84 64.51
CA ILE A 379 -28.84 30.30 65.01
C ILE A 379 -28.61 29.02 65.84
N ARG A 380 -27.71 28.13 65.40
CA ARG A 380 -27.38 26.92 66.17
C ARG A 380 -26.71 27.24 67.51
N GLY A 381 -25.88 28.28 67.56
CA GLY A 381 -25.28 28.77 68.80
C GLY A 381 -26.34 29.31 69.76
N GLU A 382 -27.24 30.16 69.27
CA GLU A 382 -28.34 30.74 70.04
C GLU A 382 -29.29 29.67 70.58
N CYS A 383 -29.73 28.71 69.74
CA CYS A 383 -30.56 27.59 70.19
C CYS A 383 -29.85 26.74 71.25
N ARG A 384 -28.55 26.49 71.11
CA ARG A 384 -27.79 25.74 72.12
C ARG A 384 -27.75 26.48 73.45
N GLN A 385 -27.48 27.78 73.42
CA GLN A 385 -27.46 28.60 74.63
C GLN A 385 -28.83 28.66 75.31
N GLN A 386 -29.92 28.76 74.54
CA GLN A 386 -31.29 28.72 75.08
C GLN A 386 -31.61 27.37 75.71
N VAL A 387 -31.27 26.26 75.06
CA VAL A 387 -31.45 24.91 75.63
C VAL A 387 -30.62 24.74 76.89
N ASP A 388 -29.37 25.17 76.90
CA ASP A 388 -28.50 25.08 78.08
C ASP A 388 -29.00 25.95 79.25
N ALA A 389 -29.61 27.11 78.96
CA ALA A 389 -30.23 27.98 79.96
C ALA A 389 -31.51 27.35 80.54
N LEU A 390 -32.37 26.79 79.68
CA LEU A 390 -33.58 26.08 80.11
C LEU A 390 -33.23 24.84 80.93
N MET A 391 -32.23 24.07 80.51
CA MET A 391 -31.75 22.91 81.25
C MET A 391 -31.21 23.32 82.62
N ARG A 392 -30.43 24.40 82.71
CA ARG A 392 -29.93 24.93 83.99
C ARG A 392 -31.05 25.42 84.92
N SER A 393 -32.06 26.10 84.39
CA SER A 393 -33.24 26.49 85.17
C SER A 393 -33.99 25.27 85.68
N SER A 394 -34.24 24.30 84.81
CA SER A 394 -34.94 23.07 85.17
C SER A 394 -34.18 22.21 86.18
N THR A 395 -32.84 22.15 86.08
CA THR A 395 -32.02 21.45 87.08
C THR A 395 -32.06 22.17 88.42
N ALA A 396 -31.96 23.50 88.43
CA ALA A 396 -32.03 24.29 89.67
C ALA A 396 -33.41 24.15 90.36
N GLU A 397 -34.50 24.15 89.59
CA GLU A 397 -35.85 23.91 90.10
C GLU A 397 -35.99 22.50 90.69
N ARG A 398 -35.42 21.48 90.02
CA ARG A 398 -35.42 20.11 90.53
C ARG A 398 -34.60 19.96 91.80
N GLU A 399 -33.43 20.59 91.87
CA GLU A 399 -32.58 20.58 93.06
C GLU A 399 -33.27 21.25 94.25
N ALA A 400 -33.90 22.42 94.04
CA ALA A 400 -34.69 23.09 95.07
C ALA A 400 -35.86 22.23 95.58
N LEU A 401 -36.56 21.53 94.67
CA LEU A 401 -37.64 20.62 95.05
C LEU A 401 -37.12 19.40 95.84
N ILE A 402 -35.97 18.84 95.45
CA ILE A 402 -35.33 17.74 96.18
C ILE A 402 -34.94 18.19 97.59
N GLU A 403 -34.37 19.39 97.73
CA GLU A 403 -33.99 19.94 99.03
C GLU A 403 -35.21 20.19 99.92
N GLN A 404 -36.29 20.75 99.36
CA GLN A 404 -37.56 20.93 100.08
C GLN A 404 -38.14 19.59 100.54
N LEU A 405 -38.26 18.60 99.64
CA LEU A 405 -38.79 17.27 99.96
C LEU A 405 -37.90 16.52 100.95
N SER A 406 -36.59 16.70 100.87
CA SER A 406 -35.65 16.12 101.83
C SER A 406 -35.83 16.73 103.22
N GLY A 407 -35.97 18.06 103.32
CA GLY A 407 -36.27 18.73 104.59
C GLY A 407 -37.64 18.36 105.16
N GLU A 408 -38.66 18.17 104.31
CA GLU A 408 -39.98 17.66 104.72
C GLU A 408 -39.90 16.22 105.23
N ARG A 409 -39.16 15.36 104.52
CA ARG A 409 -38.91 13.97 104.90
C ARG A 409 -38.16 13.88 106.22
N GLU A 410 -37.13 14.71 106.44
CA GLU A 410 -36.38 14.74 107.69
C GLU A 410 -37.25 15.18 108.88
N ARG A 411 -38.11 16.19 108.69
CA ARG A 411 -39.10 16.60 109.70
C ARG A 411 -40.10 15.48 110.01
N ALA A 412 -40.62 14.81 108.98
CA ALA A 412 -41.54 13.69 109.15
C ALA A 412 -40.87 12.49 109.83
N LEU A 413 -39.63 12.16 109.47
CA LEU A 413 -38.84 11.12 110.12
C LEU A 413 -38.54 11.49 111.58
N GLY A 414 -38.20 12.74 111.87
CA GLY A 414 -38.04 13.24 113.24
C GLY A 414 -39.30 13.00 114.08
N GLN A 415 -40.48 13.35 113.56
CA GLN A 415 -41.76 13.10 114.24
C GLN A 415 -42.03 11.61 114.47
N VAL A 416 -41.77 10.76 113.47
CA VAL A 416 -41.92 9.30 113.59
C VAL A 416 -40.95 8.72 114.64
N ILE A 417 -39.71 9.21 114.68
CA ILE A 417 -38.71 8.79 115.66
C ILE A 417 -39.13 9.23 117.07
N ASP A 418 -39.62 10.46 117.23
CA ASP A 418 -40.12 10.95 118.52
C ASP A 418 -41.32 10.14 119.00
N ASP A 419 -42.27 9.84 118.12
CA ASP A 419 -43.43 9.01 118.45
C ASP A 419 -43.03 7.54 118.72
N TYR A 420 -42.04 7.03 118.00
CA TYR A 420 -41.45 5.72 118.27
C TYR A 420 -40.78 5.69 119.64
N ASN A 421 -40.00 6.71 120.00
CA ASN A 421 -39.35 6.80 121.31
C ASN A 421 -40.37 6.94 122.45
N ARG A 422 -41.45 7.70 122.25
CA ARG A 422 -42.60 7.75 123.18
C ARG A 422 -43.29 6.38 123.33
N ARG A 423 -43.45 5.64 122.23
CA ARG A 423 -43.99 4.27 122.26
C ARG A 423 -43.04 3.29 122.93
N CYS A 424 -41.75 3.38 122.67
CA CYS A 424 -40.73 2.55 123.31
C CYS A 424 -40.70 2.77 124.81
N THR A 425 -40.68 4.02 125.28
CA THR A 425 -40.75 4.34 126.71
C THR A 425 -42.06 3.86 127.36
N ALA A 426 -43.20 3.99 126.67
CA ALA A 426 -44.47 3.42 127.13
C ALA A 426 -44.46 1.87 127.16
N LEU A 427 -43.83 1.24 126.17
CA LEU A 427 -43.67 -0.21 126.09
C LEU A 427 -42.65 -0.73 127.10
N GLU A 428 -41.61 0.01 127.44
CA GLU A 428 -40.66 -0.33 128.50
C GLU A 428 -41.33 -0.28 129.87
N GLN A 429 -42.24 0.68 130.09
CA GLN A 429 -43.10 0.72 131.27
C GLN A 429 -44.08 -0.47 131.30
N ASP A 430 -44.69 -0.82 130.16
CA ASP A 430 -45.60 -1.97 130.03
C ASP A 430 -44.85 -3.32 130.11
N LEU A 431 -43.61 -3.40 129.63
CA LEU A 431 -42.71 -4.54 129.75
C LEU A 431 -42.22 -4.70 131.19
N ALA A 432 -41.94 -3.61 131.92
CA ALA A 432 -41.64 -3.71 133.36
C ALA A 432 -42.83 -4.28 134.15
N ILE A 433 -44.07 -3.98 133.74
CA ILE A 433 -45.30 -4.58 134.30
C ILE A 433 -45.46 -6.04 133.85
N LYS A 434 -45.15 -6.36 132.58
CA LYS A 434 -45.24 -7.73 132.03
C LYS A 434 -44.12 -8.65 132.49
N ASP A 435 -42.92 -8.17 132.78
CA ASP A 435 -41.81 -8.95 133.32
C ASP A 435 -42.09 -9.40 134.76
N GLN A 436 -42.83 -8.60 135.54
CA GLN A 436 -43.41 -9.03 136.82
C GLN A 436 -44.48 -10.14 136.65
N LEU A 437 -45.15 -10.22 135.49
CA LEU A 437 -46.11 -11.28 135.14
C LEU A 437 -45.45 -12.52 134.50
N ILE A 438 -44.39 -12.35 133.70
CA ILE A 438 -43.66 -13.40 133.00
C ILE A 438 -42.76 -14.19 133.98
N HIS A 439 -42.31 -13.58 135.08
CA HIS A 439 -41.69 -14.29 136.20
C HIS A 439 -42.65 -15.31 136.88
N LYS A 440 -43.98 -15.20 136.67
CA LYS A 440 -45.00 -16.14 137.19
C LYS A 440 -45.46 -17.20 136.18
N LEU A 441 -44.99 -17.18 134.92
CA LEU A 441 -45.45 -18.08 133.85
C LEU A 441 -44.31 -18.86 133.15
N ARG A 442 -43.11 -18.90 133.73
CA ARG A 442 -41.98 -19.70 133.27
C ARG A 442 -42.12 -21.20 133.58
N HIS A 443 -43.19 -21.86 133.12
CA HIS A 443 -43.21 -23.32 132.94
C HIS A 443 -44.18 -23.71 131.82
N ARG A 444 -43.69 -23.68 130.56
CA ARG A 444 -44.26 -24.51 129.48
C ARG A 444 -43.20 -24.80 128.41
N PRO A 445 -42.95 -26.08 128.06
CA PRO A 445 -41.98 -26.45 127.05
C PRO A 445 -42.49 -26.11 125.64
N SER A 446 -41.55 -25.65 124.81
CA SER A 446 -41.70 -25.37 123.39
C SER A 446 -42.20 -26.60 122.64
N ARG A 447 -43.21 -26.40 121.79
CA ARG A 447 -43.86 -27.41 120.96
C ARG A 447 -42.92 -27.82 119.82
N ASP A 448 -42.69 -29.12 119.67
CA ASP A 448 -41.81 -29.71 118.65
C ASP A 448 -42.19 -29.26 117.22
N PRO A 449 -41.24 -28.83 116.37
CA PRO A 449 -41.48 -28.46 114.98
C PRO A 449 -41.83 -29.66 114.06
N ALA A 450 -41.92 -30.88 114.61
CA ALA A 450 -42.23 -32.10 113.88
C ALA A 450 -43.72 -32.27 113.50
N GLU A 451 -44.66 -31.62 114.20
CA GLU A 451 -46.11 -31.75 113.90
C GLU A 451 -46.53 -31.12 112.55
N SER A 452 -45.75 -30.15 112.07
CA SER A 452 -46.08 -29.35 110.89
C SER A 452 -45.73 -30.08 109.57
N VAL A 453 -44.72 -30.96 109.58
CA VAL A 453 -44.18 -31.67 108.41
C VAL A 453 -45.05 -32.85 107.96
N SER A 454 -45.87 -33.38 108.86
CA SER A 454 -46.78 -34.51 108.61
C SER A 454 -48.00 -34.14 107.76
N GLY A 455 -48.28 -32.85 107.52
CA GLY A 455 -49.43 -32.40 106.75
C GLY A 455 -49.32 -32.69 105.25
N GLU A 456 -48.22 -32.27 104.63
CA GLU A 456 -47.99 -32.45 103.19
C GLU A 456 -47.86 -33.93 102.80
N LEU A 457 -47.13 -34.71 103.60
CA LEU A 457 -46.97 -36.16 103.36
C LEU A 457 -48.30 -36.90 103.48
N ARG A 458 -49.11 -36.60 104.50
CA ARG A 458 -50.46 -37.17 104.63
C ARG A 458 -51.35 -36.78 103.46
N ALA A 459 -51.27 -35.54 102.97
CA ALA A 459 -52.07 -35.08 101.84
C ALA A 459 -51.73 -35.81 100.54
N ILE A 460 -50.45 -35.99 100.19
CA ILE A 460 -50.08 -36.73 98.96
C ILE A 460 -50.36 -38.24 99.07
N MET A 461 -50.31 -38.79 100.29
CA MET A 461 -50.68 -40.18 100.54
C MET A 461 -52.19 -40.40 100.56
N ALA A 462 -52.99 -39.41 100.93
CA ALA A 462 -54.45 -39.46 100.78
C ALA A 462 -54.87 -39.33 99.31
N GLY A 463 -54.08 -38.58 98.53
CA GLY A 463 -54.29 -38.33 97.11
C GLY A 463 -55.20 -37.14 96.84
N THR A 464 -55.01 -36.51 95.69
CA THR A 464 -55.79 -35.33 95.25
C THR A 464 -55.99 -35.34 93.74
N PHE A 465 -56.95 -34.57 93.23
CA PHE A 465 -57.08 -34.36 91.79
C PHE A 465 -56.05 -33.35 91.31
N LEU A 466 -55.32 -33.70 90.25
CA LEU A 466 -54.37 -32.84 89.55
C LEU A 466 -54.67 -32.87 88.06
N ARG A 467 -54.47 -31.75 87.38
CA ARG A 467 -54.48 -31.69 85.92
C ARG A 467 -53.18 -32.28 85.41
N LYS A 468 -53.23 -33.45 84.80
CA LYS A 468 -52.06 -34.10 84.22
C LYS A 468 -51.96 -33.78 82.73
N ALA A 469 -50.79 -33.32 82.29
CA ALA A 469 -50.53 -33.14 80.88
C ALA A 469 -50.15 -34.49 80.22
N HIS A 470 -50.71 -34.74 79.04
CA HIS A 470 -50.35 -35.90 78.20
C HIS A 470 -49.50 -35.45 77.02
N PHE A 471 -48.31 -36.03 76.88
CA PHE A 471 -47.35 -35.67 75.84
C PHE A 471 -47.68 -36.28 74.46
N HIS A 472 -48.55 -37.29 74.40
CA HIS A 472 -48.85 -38.00 73.14
C HIS A 472 -50.16 -37.51 72.53
N GLY A 473 -50.08 -37.02 71.29
CA GLY A 473 -51.19 -36.90 70.35
C GLY A 473 -51.88 -35.55 70.28
N GLN A 474 -52.24 -34.90 71.41
CA GLN A 474 -53.02 -33.65 71.38
C GLN A 474 -52.76 -32.65 72.53
N HIS A 475 -51.66 -32.81 73.30
CA HIS A 475 -51.36 -31.96 74.48
C HIS A 475 -52.57 -31.74 75.41
N LYS A 476 -53.45 -32.74 75.50
CA LYS A 476 -54.68 -32.64 76.30
C LYS A 476 -54.32 -32.75 77.77
N ARG A 477 -54.80 -31.78 78.55
CA ARG A 477 -54.73 -31.79 80.01
C ARG A 477 -55.99 -32.45 80.54
N VAL A 478 -55.84 -33.43 81.42
CA VAL A 478 -56.98 -34.18 81.95
C VAL A 478 -56.84 -34.30 83.45
N ASP A 479 -57.92 -34.06 84.17
CA ASP A 479 -57.97 -34.29 85.60
C ASP A 479 -57.77 -35.78 85.90
N ARG A 480 -56.83 -36.03 86.81
CA ARG A 480 -56.47 -37.35 87.30
C ARG A 480 -56.40 -37.29 88.81
N PHE A 481 -56.99 -38.26 89.49
CA PHE A 481 -56.69 -38.49 90.88
C PHE A 481 -55.28 -39.06 90.97
N VAL A 482 -54.43 -38.43 91.76
CA VAL A 482 -53.02 -38.79 91.94
C VAL A 482 -52.77 -39.07 93.42
N GLN A 483 -52.05 -40.14 93.74
CA GLN A 483 -51.78 -40.56 95.11
C GLN A 483 -50.40 -41.21 95.21
N VAL A 484 -49.71 -41.01 96.33
CA VAL A 484 -48.49 -41.73 96.67
C VAL A 484 -48.82 -42.88 97.61
N SER A 485 -48.49 -44.10 97.20
CA SER A 485 -48.60 -45.29 98.05
C SER A 485 -47.47 -45.37 99.09
N SER A 486 -47.66 -46.19 100.13
CA SER A 486 -46.63 -46.46 101.14
C SER A 486 -45.37 -47.11 100.57
N SER A 487 -45.45 -47.78 99.42
CA SER A 487 -44.30 -48.35 98.71
C SER A 487 -43.56 -47.34 97.81
N LEU A 488 -43.85 -46.04 97.95
CA LEU A 488 -43.30 -44.96 97.14
C LEU A 488 -43.62 -45.08 95.64
N MET A 489 -44.76 -45.70 95.31
CA MET A 489 -45.32 -45.66 93.95
C MET A 489 -46.30 -44.51 93.85
N LEU A 490 -46.07 -43.61 92.90
CA LEU A 490 -47.02 -42.57 92.52
C LEU A 490 -47.99 -43.16 91.49
N ARG A 491 -49.27 -43.16 91.83
CA ARG A 491 -50.34 -43.77 91.03
C ARG A 491 -51.34 -42.72 90.60
N TRP A 492 -51.90 -42.87 89.40
CA TRP A 492 -52.99 -41.99 88.95
C TRP A 492 -54.05 -42.68 88.08
N GLY A 493 -55.23 -42.08 88.05
CA GLY A 493 -56.39 -42.58 87.29
C GLY A 493 -57.52 -41.56 87.20
N THR A 494 -58.58 -41.90 86.48
CA THR A 494 -59.83 -41.10 86.45
C THR A 494 -60.66 -41.28 87.71
N ASP A 495 -60.59 -42.46 88.33
CA ASP A 495 -61.36 -42.85 89.52
C ASP A 495 -60.37 -43.10 90.68
N PRO A 496 -60.54 -42.45 91.84
CA PRO A 496 -59.72 -42.68 93.03
C PRO A 496 -59.62 -44.15 93.45
N ARG A 497 -60.62 -44.99 93.13
CA ARG A 497 -60.63 -46.42 93.46
C ARG A 497 -59.87 -47.29 92.46
N ARG A 498 -59.53 -46.77 91.27
CA ARG A 498 -58.96 -47.52 90.15
C ARG A 498 -57.82 -46.74 89.49
N LEU A 499 -56.66 -46.72 90.15
CA LEU A 499 -55.44 -46.10 89.65
C LEU A 499 -54.70 -47.09 88.74
N LYS A 500 -54.76 -46.87 87.43
CA LYS A 500 -54.22 -47.79 86.41
C LYS A 500 -52.76 -47.51 86.09
N ASP A 501 -52.37 -46.24 86.13
CA ASP A 501 -51.03 -45.82 85.77
C ASP A 501 -50.20 -45.62 87.03
N GLU A 502 -48.94 -46.02 87.01
CA GLU A 502 -48.04 -45.87 88.16
C GLU A 502 -46.58 -45.66 87.76
N ILE A 503 -45.83 -45.04 88.67
CA ILE A 503 -44.38 -44.84 88.56
C ILE A 503 -43.75 -45.02 89.93
N SER A 504 -42.52 -45.52 89.95
CA SER A 504 -41.73 -45.51 91.17
C SER A 504 -41.16 -44.11 91.40
N LEU A 505 -41.33 -43.56 92.61
CA LEU A 505 -40.65 -42.31 93.00
C LEU A 505 -39.12 -42.47 93.07
N ARG A 506 -38.61 -43.71 93.11
CA ARG A 506 -37.16 -43.99 93.00
C ARG A 506 -36.61 -43.64 91.62
N ASP A 507 -37.45 -43.66 90.58
CA ASP A 507 -37.05 -43.34 89.21
C ASP A 507 -37.02 -41.82 88.96
N VAL A 508 -37.51 -41.02 89.91
CA VAL A 508 -37.53 -39.56 89.81
C VAL A 508 -36.12 -39.03 90.09
N VAL A 509 -35.52 -38.46 89.05
CA VAL A 509 -34.19 -37.84 89.08
C VAL A 509 -34.27 -36.40 89.58
N ARG A 510 -35.33 -35.67 89.21
CA ARG A 510 -35.52 -34.26 89.58
C ARG A 510 -37.00 -33.90 89.72
N VAL A 511 -37.30 -33.01 90.67
CA VAL A 511 -38.61 -32.36 90.79
C VAL A 511 -38.46 -30.91 90.35
N GLU A 512 -39.13 -30.53 89.27
CA GLU A 512 -39.15 -29.15 88.77
C GLU A 512 -40.44 -28.45 89.21
N TYR A 513 -40.36 -27.18 89.56
CA TYR A 513 -41.49 -26.39 90.07
C TYR A 513 -41.51 -25.01 89.42
N GLY A 514 -42.71 -24.48 89.18
CA GLY A 514 -42.89 -23.13 88.66
C GLY A 514 -42.69 -23.04 87.14
N PRO A 515 -42.08 -21.96 86.65
CA PRO A 515 -41.75 -21.78 85.23
C PRO A 515 -40.84 -22.86 84.63
N LEU A 516 -40.12 -23.62 85.48
CA LEU A 516 -39.27 -24.73 85.06
C LEU A 516 -40.06 -26.02 84.80
N ALA A 517 -41.32 -26.12 85.27
CA ALA A 517 -42.14 -27.28 84.99
C ALA A 517 -42.41 -27.36 83.48
N ARG A 518 -42.16 -28.52 82.86
CA ARG A 518 -42.24 -28.69 81.40
C ARG A 518 -43.60 -28.36 80.80
N MET A 519 -44.67 -28.46 81.59
CA MET A 519 -46.01 -28.06 81.17
C MET A 519 -46.10 -26.57 80.78
N GLN A 520 -45.32 -25.69 81.42
CA GLN A 520 -45.27 -24.26 81.11
C GLN A 520 -44.48 -23.95 79.82
N LEU A 521 -43.62 -24.88 79.37
CA LEU A 521 -42.86 -24.73 78.13
C LEU A 521 -43.71 -25.05 76.89
N TRP A 522 -44.80 -25.82 77.04
CA TRP A 522 -45.57 -26.37 75.93
C TRP A 522 -46.95 -25.71 75.86
N LYS A 523 -47.00 -24.53 75.24
CA LYS A 523 -48.18 -23.65 75.13
C LYS A 523 -48.70 -23.22 76.51
N PRO A 524 -48.19 -22.11 77.08
CA PRO A 524 -48.84 -21.48 78.21
C PRO A 524 -50.25 -21.09 77.77
N ASP A 525 -51.24 -21.74 78.37
CA ASP A 525 -52.61 -21.25 78.32
C ASP A 525 -52.66 -20.12 79.35
N GLU A 526 -53.26 -18.97 79.01
CA GLU A 526 -53.28 -17.79 79.88
C GLU A 526 -53.93 -18.06 81.25
N SER A 527 -54.77 -19.10 81.33
CA SER A 527 -55.37 -19.56 82.59
C SER A 527 -54.39 -20.32 83.51
N GLU A 528 -53.16 -20.59 83.06
CA GLU A 528 -52.19 -21.43 83.76
C GLU A 528 -51.18 -20.65 84.60
N LEU A 529 -51.50 -20.59 85.89
CA LEU A 529 -50.64 -20.02 86.91
C LEU A 529 -49.38 -20.89 87.08
N SER A 530 -48.21 -20.36 86.70
CA SER A 530 -46.94 -21.08 86.73
C SER A 530 -46.60 -21.56 88.13
N TYR A 531 -46.99 -20.80 89.16
CA TYR A 531 -46.81 -21.15 90.57
C TYR A 531 -47.68 -22.32 91.06
N ARG A 532 -48.51 -22.93 90.19
CA ARG A 532 -49.25 -24.17 90.47
C ARG A 532 -48.73 -25.39 89.69
N CYS A 533 -47.71 -25.21 88.87
CA CYS A 533 -47.18 -26.23 87.99
C CYS A 533 -45.94 -26.91 88.60
N PHE A 534 -45.86 -28.23 88.45
CA PHE A 534 -44.65 -28.99 88.77
C PHE A 534 -44.50 -30.20 87.87
N SER A 535 -43.26 -30.65 87.70
CA SER A 535 -42.89 -31.77 86.84
C SER A 535 -42.00 -32.76 87.59
N LEU A 536 -42.33 -34.04 87.48
CA LEU A 536 -41.47 -35.12 87.95
C LEU A 536 -40.67 -35.65 86.78
N ILE A 537 -39.36 -35.45 86.81
CA ILE A 537 -38.45 -35.85 85.75
C ILE A 537 -37.83 -37.19 86.10
N THR A 538 -38.08 -38.20 85.27
CA THR A 538 -37.37 -39.48 85.33
C THR A 538 -36.30 -39.54 84.24
N SER A 539 -35.52 -40.63 84.23
CA SER A 539 -34.51 -40.87 83.18
C SER A 539 -35.13 -41.00 81.77
N THR A 540 -36.38 -41.45 81.69
CA THR A 540 -37.03 -41.79 80.41
C THR A 540 -38.08 -40.79 79.97
N ARG A 541 -38.77 -40.12 80.91
CA ARG A 541 -39.86 -39.17 80.57
C ARG A 541 -40.13 -38.18 81.70
N SER A 542 -41.03 -37.23 81.44
CA SER A 542 -41.57 -36.33 82.46
C SER A 542 -43.03 -36.65 82.76
N TYR A 543 -43.43 -36.40 84.00
CA TYR A 543 -44.83 -36.41 84.42
C TYR A 543 -45.17 -35.04 84.94
N ASP A 544 -45.99 -34.34 84.17
CA ASP A 544 -46.22 -32.91 84.34
C ASP A 544 -47.64 -32.69 84.89
N PHE A 545 -47.72 -31.95 85.99
CA PHE A 545 -48.93 -31.78 86.78
C PHE A 545 -49.19 -30.31 87.10
N MET A 546 -50.47 -29.93 87.09
CA MET A 546 -50.98 -28.68 87.63
C MET A 546 -51.88 -28.98 88.82
N ALA A 547 -51.60 -28.34 89.95
CA ALA A 547 -52.49 -28.36 91.10
C ALA A 547 -53.68 -27.41 90.91
N LEU A 548 -54.84 -27.76 91.47
CA LEU A 548 -56.04 -26.92 91.42
C LEU A 548 -55.95 -25.77 92.44
N THR A 549 -55.28 -26.02 93.56
CA THR A 549 -55.07 -25.04 94.63
C THR A 549 -53.60 -24.86 94.99
N ASP A 550 -53.29 -23.71 95.59
CA ASP A 550 -51.95 -23.40 96.09
C ASP A 550 -51.49 -24.37 97.19
N TRP A 551 -52.43 -24.88 97.99
CA TRP A 551 -52.16 -25.84 99.06
C TRP A 551 -51.81 -27.22 98.49
N GLU A 552 -52.56 -27.71 97.51
CA GLU A 552 -52.23 -28.97 96.85
C GLU A 552 -50.86 -28.89 96.17
N CYS A 553 -50.55 -27.77 95.50
CA CYS A 553 -49.23 -27.56 94.91
C CYS A 553 -48.13 -27.65 95.98
N GLN A 554 -48.31 -27.00 97.13
CA GLN A 554 -47.37 -27.09 98.25
C GLN A 554 -47.22 -28.53 98.73
N ALA A 555 -48.34 -29.24 98.95
CA ALA A 555 -48.33 -30.61 99.43
C ALA A 555 -47.56 -31.52 98.49
N TRP A 556 -47.80 -31.41 97.18
CA TRP A 556 -47.13 -32.23 96.17
C TRP A 556 -45.66 -31.88 95.98
N VAL A 557 -45.33 -30.60 95.81
CA VAL A 557 -43.95 -30.17 95.57
C VAL A 557 -43.08 -30.46 96.80
N VAL A 558 -43.51 -30.07 97.99
CA VAL A 558 -42.74 -30.28 99.22
C VAL A 558 -42.76 -31.75 99.63
N GLY A 559 -43.91 -32.40 99.55
CA GLY A 559 -44.08 -33.80 99.94
C GLY A 559 -43.26 -34.75 99.07
N VAL A 560 -43.37 -34.65 97.74
CA VAL A 560 -42.57 -35.48 96.83
C VAL A 560 -41.09 -35.15 96.94
N SER A 561 -40.70 -33.87 96.96
CA SER A 561 -39.29 -33.45 97.11
C SER A 561 -38.62 -34.07 98.34
N ARG A 562 -39.37 -34.22 99.45
CA ARG A 562 -38.86 -34.88 100.66
C ARG A 562 -38.76 -36.39 100.53
N LEU A 563 -39.72 -37.03 99.86
CA LEU A 563 -39.66 -38.47 99.61
C LEU A 563 -38.48 -38.86 98.73
N VAL A 564 -38.09 -38.00 97.79
CA VAL A 564 -37.00 -38.27 96.84
C VAL A 564 -35.67 -37.62 97.21
N SER A 565 -35.58 -36.85 98.31
CA SER A 565 -34.42 -36.02 98.63
C SER A 565 -33.11 -36.80 98.81
N GLN A 566 -33.19 -38.12 99.05
CA GLN A 566 -32.02 -38.98 99.24
C GLN A 566 -31.29 -39.30 97.92
N TRP A 567 -31.97 -39.23 96.77
CA TRP A 567 -31.39 -39.61 95.47
C TRP A 567 -31.71 -38.64 94.32
N SER A 568 -32.63 -37.69 94.54
CA SER A 568 -33.04 -36.70 93.55
C SER A 568 -32.58 -35.30 93.95
N ALA A 569 -32.24 -34.49 92.94
CA ALA A 569 -32.05 -33.05 93.11
C ALA A 569 -33.41 -32.39 93.39
N ALA A 570 -33.82 -32.41 94.65
CA ALA A 570 -35.05 -31.79 95.12
C ALA A 570 -34.93 -30.26 95.09
N VAL A 571 -35.77 -29.58 94.30
CA VAL A 571 -35.73 -28.13 94.12
C VAL A 571 -36.30 -27.37 95.34
N VAL A 572 -37.14 -28.01 96.16
CA VAL A 572 -37.81 -27.40 97.31
C VAL A 572 -37.92 -28.37 98.49
N SER A 573 -36.99 -28.29 99.44
CA SER A 573 -36.92 -29.21 100.61
C SER A 573 -37.76 -28.77 101.81
N SER A 574 -38.16 -27.49 101.88
CA SER A 574 -38.89 -26.93 103.02
C SER A 574 -40.13 -26.13 102.59
N ARG A 575 -41.13 -26.06 103.49
CA ARG A 575 -42.31 -25.21 103.30
C ARG A 575 -41.94 -23.74 103.13
N HIS A 576 -41.00 -23.24 103.93
CA HIS A 576 -40.56 -21.85 103.84
C HIS A 576 -39.99 -21.56 102.44
N THR A 577 -39.10 -22.42 101.94
CA THR A 577 -38.53 -22.30 100.59
C THR A 577 -39.62 -22.33 99.51
N PHE A 578 -40.64 -23.19 99.66
CA PHE A 578 -41.79 -23.22 98.77
C PHE A 578 -42.54 -21.89 98.76
N LEU A 579 -42.90 -21.38 99.94
CA LEU A 579 -43.67 -20.15 100.08
C LEU A 579 -42.93 -18.95 99.48
N VAL A 580 -41.62 -18.82 99.74
CA VAL A 580 -40.80 -17.75 99.17
C VAL A 580 -40.77 -17.85 97.64
N LYS A 581 -40.48 -19.03 97.08
CA LYS A 581 -40.46 -19.24 95.61
C LYS A 581 -41.81 -18.94 94.98
N ARG A 582 -42.91 -19.41 95.59
CA ARG A 582 -44.28 -19.13 95.14
C ARG A 582 -44.60 -17.65 95.15
N SER A 583 -44.26 -16.94 96.23
CA SER A 583 -44.51 -15.50 96.34
C SER A 583 -43.73 -14.71 95.28
N VAL A 584 -42.48 -15.07 95.02
CA VAL A 584 -41.69 -14.47 93.93
C VAL A 584 -42.37 -14.68 92.58
N MET A 585 -42.80 -15.91 92.27
CA MET A 585 -43.49 -16.21 91.02
C MET A 585 -44.81 -15.43 90.86
N LYS A 586 -45.57 -15.25 91.94
CA LYS A 586 -46.80 -14.43 91.92
C LYS A 586 -46.51 -12.97 91.60
N VAL A 587 -45.44 -12.42 92.15
CA VAL A 587 -45.01 -11.05 91.85
C VAL A 587 -44.55 -10.94 90.40
N ASP A 588 -43.78 -11.91 89.91
CA ASP A 588 -43.30 -11.92 88.52
C ASP A 588 -44.46 -12.05 87.51
N GLU A 589 -45.49 -12.84 87.82
CA GLU A 589 -46.71 -12.92 87.02
C GLU A 589 -47.50 -11.60 87.03
N LEU A 590 -47.72 -11.01 88.21
CA LEU A 590 -48.39 -9.72 88.32
C LEU A 590 -47.62 -8.60 87.58
N ALA A 591 -46.29 -8.67 87.59
CA ALA A 591 -45.43 -7.72 86.89
C ALA A 591 -45.61 -7.85 85.38
N ARG A 592 -45.67 -9.10 84.88
CA ARG A 592 -45.94 -9.40 83.47
C ARG A 592 -47.32 -8.93 83.04
N GLU A 593 -48.36 -9.19 83.84
CA GLU A 593 -49.74 -8.72 83.57
C GLU A 593 -49.83 -7.20 83.49
N LYS A 594 -49.05 -6.48 84.30
CA LYS A 594 -49.00 -5.01 84.33
C LYS A 594 -47.95 -4.40 83.40
N GLU A 595 -47.31 -5.20 82.54
CA GLU A 595 -46.22 -4.78 81.64
C GLU A 595 -45.09 -4.00 82.35
N THR A 596 -44.80 -4.37 83.61
CA THR A 596 -43.78 -3.71 84.43
C THR A 596 -42.71 -4.72 84.90
N THR A 597 -41.62 -4.19 85.46
CA THR A 597 -40.60 -5.03 86.09
C THR A 597 -40.96 -5.29 87.55
N ARG A 598 -40.39 -6.34 88.14
CA ARG A 598 -40.53 -6.61 89.58
C ARG A 598 -40.10 -5.43 90.47
N ALA A 599 -39.16 -4.59 90.01
CA ALA A 599 -38.72 -3.40 90.74
C ALA A 599 -39.68 -2.19 90.56
N GLY A 600 -40.53 -2.24 89.54
CA GLY A 600 -41.55 -1.22 89.26
C GLY A 600 -42.92 -1.52 89.87
N LEU A 601 -43.15 -2.74 90.38
CA LEU A 601 -44.25 -3.05 91.31
C LEU A 601 -43.86 -2.66 92.73
#